data_AF-A0A924YRM9-F1
#
_entry.id   AF-A0A924YRM9-F1
#
_cell.length_a   1.000
_cell.length_b   1.000
_cell.length_c   1.000
_cell.angle_alpha   90.00
_cell.angle_beta   90.00
_cell.angle_gamma   90.00
#
_symmetry.space_group_name_H-M   'P 1'
#
loop_
_entity.id
_entity.type
_entity.pdbx_description
1 polymer ?
#
loop_
_entity_poly.entity_id
_entity_poly.type
_entity_poly.pdbx_seq_one_letter_code
_entity_poly.pdbx_strand_id
1 'polypeptide(L)'
;MTLSFQEVVNISSHSNTLLVRRDQGDTVIIGSGWTPRINQTIDAVNYNVFTQGAVTLGVEDNSPTVMLSVSLETLTEANAG
;
A
#
# COMPACT_ATOMS: atom_id res chain seq x y z
N MET A 1 -0.50 -15.77 12.72
CA MET A 1 -0.49 -14.49 13.46
C MET A 1 -1.52 -13.57 12.81
N THR A 2 -2.32 -12.84 13.58
CA THR A 2 -3.35 -11.94 13.06
C THR A 2 -3.16 -10.54 13.61
N LEU A 3 -3.08 -9.53 12.73
CA LEU A 3 -2.94 -8.13 13.11
C LEU A 3 -4.31 -7.53 13.43
N SER A 4 -4.71 -7.69 14.69
CA SER A 4 -5.89 -7.03 15.26
C SER A 4 -5.58 -5.58 15.66
N PHE A 5 -6.61 -4.78 15.92
CA PHE A 5 -6.46 -3.44 16.48
C PHE A 5 -5.53 -3.40 17.70
N GLN A 6 -5.74 -4.31 18.66
CA GLN A 6 -4.97 -4.33 19.91
C GLN A 6 -3.49 -4.65 19.67
N GLU A 7 -3.20 -5.59 18.77
CA GLU A 7 -1.81 -5.93 18.40
C GLU A 7 -1.11 -4.71 17.79
N VAL A 8 -1.78 -4.02 16.86
CA VAL A 8 -1.20 -2.84 16.23
C VAL A 8 -0.96 -1.72 17.25
N VAL A 9 -1.91 -1.46 18.15
CA VAL A 9 -1.74 -0.45 19.22
C VAL A 9 -0.60 -0.83 20.16
N ASN A 10 -0.49 -2.10 20.56
CA ASN A 10 0.56 -2.57 21.46
C ASN A 10 1.95 -2.42 20.82
N ILE A 11 2.09 -2.75 19.52
CA ILE A 11 3.36 -2.67 18.81
C ILE A 11 3.72 -1.21 18.47
N SER A 12 2.72 -0.40 18.10
CA SER A 12 2.90 1.00 17.66
C SER A 12 2.50 2.03 18.72
N SER A 13 2.72 1.71 20.00
CA SER A 13 2.16 2.43 21.16
C SER A 13 2.42 3.95 21.23
N HIS A 14 3.36 4.46 20.44
CA HIS A 14 3.73 5.88 20.39
C HIS A 14 3.22 6.59 19.14
N SER A 15 2.99 5.87 18.04
CA SER A 15 2.70 6.45 16.72
C SER A 15 1.30 6.09 16.20
N ASN A 16 0.67 5.07 16.78
CA ASN A 16 -0.54 4.42 16.23
C ASN A 16 -0.37 3.99 14.76
N THR A 17 0.87 3.84 14.29
CA THR A 17 1.19 3.47 12.91
C THR A 17 2.15 2.31 12.92
N LEU A 18 1.71 1.19 12.34
CA LEU A 18 2.55 0.02 12.10
C LEU A 18 2.73 -0.19 10.60
N LEU A 19 3.97 -0.23 10.14
CA LEU A 19 4.33 -0.64 8.78
C LEU A 19 4.94 -2.04 8.84
N VAL A 20 4.32 -2.99 8.15
CA VAL A 20 4.73 -4.39 8.13
C VAL A 20 5.42 -4.69 6.82
N ARG A 21 6.70 -5.08 6.92
CA ARG A 21 7.47 -5.64 5.82
C ARG A 21 7.15 -7.11 5.65
N ARG A 22 7.20 -7.58 4.41
CA ARG A 22 6.93 -8.97 4.04
C ARG A 22 7.96 -9.41 3.02
N ASP A 23 8.33 -10.67 3.06
CA ASP A 23 9.06 -11.31 1.97
C ASP A 23 8.11 -12.05 1.03
N GLN A 24 8.65 -12.54 -0.10
CA GLN A 24 7.88 -13.36 -1.02
C GLN A 24 7.46 -14.66 -0.33
N GLY A 25 6.15 -14.92 -0.29
CA GLY A 25 5.56 -16.09 0.37
C GLY A 25 4.99 -15.80 1.76
N ASP A 26 5.25 -14.62 2.33
CA ASP A 26 4.69 -14.23 3.63
C ASP A 26 3.20 -13.90 3.55
N THR A 27 2.45 -14.52 4.45
CA THR A 27 1.02 -14.25 4.61
C THR A 27 0.80 -13.43 5.87
N VAL A 28 0.29 -12.21 5.71
CA VAL A 28 -0.18 -11.38 6.82
C VAL A 28 -1.70 -11.42 6.86
N ILE A 29 -2.24 -11.93 7.96
CA ILE A 29 -3.68 -11.97 8.21
C ILE A 29 -4.05 -10.68 8.96
N ILE A 30 -4.85 -9.82 8.34
CA ILE A 30 -5.42 -8.65 9.03
C ILE A 30 -6.74 -9.03 9.69
N GLY A 31 -6.97 -8.53 10.90
CA GLY A 31 -8.23 -8.77 11.62
C GLY A 31 -9.44 -8.06 11.00
N SER A 32 -10.61 -8.23 11.59
CA SER A 32 -11.81 -7.46 11.20
C SER A 32 -11.76 -6.01 11.70
N GLY A 33 -12.50 -5.10 11.06
CA GLY A 33 -12.66 -3.71 11.50
C GLY A 33 -11.71 -2.71 10.86
N TRP A 34 -10.73 -3.19 10.11
CA TRP A 34 -9.87 -2.38 9.25
C TRP A 34 -10.66 -1.85 8.04
N THR A 35 -10.54 -0.55 7.80
CA THR A 35 -11.08 0.07 6.59
C THR A 35 -9.93 0.35 5.61
N PRO A 36 -10.00 -0.11 4.36
CA PRO A 36 -8.96 0.16 3.37
C PRO A 36 -8.88 1.65 3.03
N ARG A 37 -7.68 2.07 2.64
CA ARG A 37 -7.36 3.43 2.17
C ARG A 37 -6.59 3.36 0.86
N ILE A 38 -6.29 4.53 0.31
CA ILE A 38 -5.40 4.65 -0.85
C ILE A 38 -4.03 4.09 -0.43
N ASN A 39 -3.46 3.24 -1.29
CA ASN A 39 -2.12 2.70 -1.11
C ASN A 39 -1.09 3.83 -1.08
N GLN A 40 -0.04 3.65 -0.27
CA GLN A 40 0.98 4.68 -0.09
C GLN A 40 2.37 4.12 -0.36
N THR A 41 3.19 4.93 -1.01
CA THR A 41 4.62 4.69 -1.12
C THR A 41 5.32 5.43 0.01
N ILE A 42 5.97 4.69 0.92
CA ILE A 42 6.72 5.22 2.07
C ILE A 42 8.13 4.61 1.99
N ASP A 43 9.16 5.45 1.95
CA ASP A 43 10.56 5.03 1.83
C ASP A 43 10.79 4.04 0.68
N ALA A 44 10.29 4.41 -0.51
CA ALA A 44 10.34 3.63 -1.75
C ALA A 44 9.58 2.29 -1.73
N VAL A 45 8.73 2.05 -0.73
CA VAL A 45 7.98 0.80 -0.58
C VAL A 45 6.49 1.05 -0.59
N ASN A 46 5.78 0.25 -1.38
CA ASN A 46 4.34 0.36 -1.53
C ASN A 46 3.66 -0.41 -0.41
N TYR A 47 2.66 0.21 0.22
CA TYR A 47 1.86 -0.40 1.27
C TYR A 47 0.38 -0.38 0.88
N ASN A 48 -0.28 -1.51 1.11
CA ASN A 48 -1.72 -1.55 1.28
C ASN A 48 -2.02 -0.95 2.66
N VAL A 49 -2.71 0.20 2.69
CA VAL A 49 -2.95 0.96 3.92
C VAL A 49 -4.37 0.75 4.42
N PHE A 50 -4.49 0.50 5.72
CA PHE A 50 -5.74 0.29 6.42
C PHE A 50 -5.81 1.18 7.66
N THR A 51 -7.01 1.59 8.05
CA THR A 51 -7.23 2.38 9.27
C THR A 51 -8.37 1.83 10.10
N GLN A 52 -8.25 1.96 11.42
CA GLN A 52 -9.32 1.71 12.38
C GLN A 52 -9.23 2.76 13.50
N GLY A 53 -10.18 3.71 13.53
CA GLY A 53 -10.06 4.88 14.39
C GLY A 53 -8.83 5.72 14.03
N ALA A 54 -8.01 6.05 15.03
CA ALA A 54 -6.74 6.79 14.85
C ALA A 54 -5.54 5.90 14.48
N VAL A 55 -5.74 4.58 14.35
CA VAL A 55 -4.68 3.61 14.09
C VAL A 55 -4.54 3.35 12.60
N THR A 56 -3.30 3.32 12.13
CA THR A 56 -2.91 3.02 10.75
C THR A 56 -2.08 1.74 10.70
N LEU A 57 -2.44 0.85 9.79
CA LEU A 57 -1.70 -0.35 9.46
C LEU A 57 -1.33 -0.31 7.98
N GLY A 58 -0.04 -0.27 7.67
CA GLY A 58 0.49 -0.48 6.32
C GLY A 58 1.04 -1.90 6.22
N VAL A 59 0.61 -2.65 5.20
CA VAL A 59 1.21 -3.95 4.88
C VAL A 59 1.85 -3.87 3.50
N GLU A 60 3.16 -4.14 3.43
CA GLU A 60 3.95 -4.03 2.21
C GLU A 60 3.29 -4.82 1.07
N ASP A 61 3.11 -4.16 -0.07
CA ASP A 61 2.55 -4.75 -1.27
C ASP A 61 3.69 -5.30 -2.14
N ASN A 62 3.90 -6.62 -2.03
CA ASN A 62 4.85 -7.36 -2.86
C ASN A 62 4.23 -7.89 -4.16
N SER A 63 3.06 -7.37 -4.56
CA SER A 63 2.48 -7.70 -5.86
C SER A 63 3.45 -7.26 -6.97
N PRO A 64 3.64 -8.05 -8.04
CA PRO A 64 4.51 -7.64 -9.13
C PRO A 64 4.02 -6.32 -9.73
N THR A 65 4.90 -5.31 -9.76
CA THR A 65 4.61 -4.04 -10.42
C THR A 65 4.55 -4.23 -11.92
N VAL A 66 3.40 -3.98 -12.53
CA VAL A 66 3.26 -3.94 -14.00
C VAL A 66 3.49 -2.51 -14.47
N MET A 67 4.60 -2.27 -15.15
CA MET A 67 4.91 -0.99 -15.78
C MET A 67 4.34 -0.99 -17.20
N LEU A 68 3.33 -0.14 -17.46
CA LEU A 68 2.87 0.13 -18.82
C LEU A 68 3.69 1.28 -19.41
N SER A 69 4.45 1.00 -20.46
CA SER A 69 5.12 2.03 -21.26
C SER A 69 4.18 2.51 -22.36
N VAL A 70 3.72 3.76 -22.28
CA VAL A 70 3.04 4.42 -23.40
C VAL A 70 4.08 5.20 -24.19
N SER A 71 4.22 4.86 -25.47
CA SER A 71 5.01 5.67 -26.41
C SER A 71 4.10 6.75 -26.99
N LEU A 72 4.46 8.02 -26.78
CA LEU A 72 3.79 9.13 -27.44
C LEU A 72 4.35 9.21 -28.87
N GLU A 73 3.74 8.49 -29.81
CA GLU A 73 4.02 8.76 -31.21
C GLU A 73 3.40 10.10 -31.59
N THR A 74 4.25 11.07 -31.94
CA THR A 74 3.82 12.39 -32.40
C THR A 74 2.94 12.21 -33.63
N LEU A 75 1.63 12.44 -33.51
CA LEU A 75 0.75 12.62 -34.66
C LEU A 75 1.15 13.92 -35.37
N THR A 76 2.13 13.82 -36.27
CA THR A 76 2.40 14.89 -37.22
C THR A 76 1.62 14.55 -38.48
N GLU A 77 0.40 15.06 -38.62
CA GLU A 77 -0.15 15.30 -39.95
C GLU A 77 -0.73 16.70 -40.03
N ALA A 78 -0.02 17.50 -40.81
CA ALA A 78 -0.43 18.80 -41.29
C ALA A 78 -1.70 18.66 -42.13
N ASN A 79 -2.69 19.52 -41.90
CA ASN A 79 -3.58 19.94 -42.98
C ASN A 79 -3.79 21.45 -42.88
N ALA A 80 -2.79 22.19 -43.34
CA ALA A 80 -2.99 23.51 -43.90
C ALA A 80 -3.58 23.32 -45.30
N GLY A 81 -4.79 23.84 -45.50
CA GLY A 81 -5.50 23.85 -46.77
C GLY A 81 -6.83 24.58 -46.60
#